data_AF-A0A7K2Q9G6-F1
#
_entry.id   AF-A0A7K2Q9G6-F1
#
_cell.length_a   1.000
_cell.length_b   1.000
_cell.length_c   1.000
_cell.angle_alpha   90.00
_cell.angle_beta   90.00
_cell.angle_gamma   90.00
#
_symmetry.space_group_name_H-M   'P 1'
#
loop_
_entity.id
_entity.type
_entity.pdbx_description
1 polymer ?
#
loop_
_entity_poly.entity_id
_entity_poly.type
_entity_poly.pdbx_seq_one_letter_code
_entity_poly.pdbx_strand_id
1 'polypeptide(L)'
;MTSSLLEAVDIKAPVSVSWALWQDVERWPSFLSHVRHVKRIDADTFVWEVSLPGADKQFVAELTEVIPEERIAWRTSEGVHHAGVVTFHRLSATESRVTLQIEYDPKGFVEHLGALTNLDSVLANY
;
A
#
# COMPACT_ATOMS: atom_id res chain seq x y z
N MET A 1 -4.87 19.48 7.59
CA MET A 1 -5.57 18.96 6.40
C MET A 1 -4.78 17.74 5.97
N THR A 2 -5.30 16.55 6.22
CA THR A 2 -4.74 15.32 5.63
C THR A 2 -5.23 15.22 4.19
N SER A 3 -4.42 14.62 3.33
CA SER A 3 -4.77 14.29 1.96
C SER A 3 -5.01 12.80 1.85
N SER A 4 -5.91 12.40 0.96
CA SER A 4 -6.17 11.00 0.68
C SER A 4 -5.96 10.68 -0.80
N LEU A 5 -5.47 9.47 -1.05
CA LEU A 5 -5.35 8.84 -2.35
C LEU A 5 -6.23 7.58 -2.33
N LEU A 6 -6.99 7.36 -3.39
CA LEU A 6 -7.76 6.14 -3.59
C LEU A 6 -7.53 5.66 -5.01
N GLU A 7 -7.11 4.41 -5.12
CA GLU A 7 -6.91 3.75 -6.41
C GLU A 7 -7.47 2.33 -6.38
N ALA A 8 -7.97 1.89 -7.53
CA ALA A 8 -8.52 0.55 -7.69
C ALA A 8 -8.04 -0.06 -8.99
N VAL A 9 -7.63 -1.32 -8.93
CA VAL A 9 -7.11 -2.09 -10.06
C VAL A 9 -7.82 -3.43 -10.11
N ASP A 10 -8.20 -3.85 -11.32
CA ASP A 10 -8.74 -5.17 -11.60
C ASP A 10 -7.61 -6.09 -12.04
N ILE A 11 -7.44 -7.21 -11.33
CA ILE A 11 -6.40 -8.21 -11.58
C ILE A 11 -7.06 -9.45 -12.18
N LYS A 12 -6.47 -9.99 -13.24
CA LYS A 12 -6.95 -11.21 -13.92
C LYS A 12 -6.54 -12.49 -13.17
N ALA A 13 -6.67 -12.45 -11.85
CA ALA A 13 -6.39 -13.55 -10.95
C ALA A 13 -7.46 -13.68 -9.86
N PRO A 14 -7.67 -14.90 -9.31
CA PRO A 14 -8.51 -15.10 -8.14
C PRO A 14 -8.05 -14.24 -6.96
N VAL A 15 -8.99 -13.83 -6.10
CA VAL A 15 -8.72 -12.97 -4.94
C VAL A 15 -7.63 -13.54 -4.01
N SER A 16 -7.52 -14.86 -3.90
CA SER A 16 -6.49 -15.52 -3.10
C SER A 16 -5.07 -15.28 -3.62
N VAL A 17 -4.89 -15.16 -4.94
CA VAL A 17 -3.61 -14.85 -5.57
C VAL A 17 -3.26 -13.38 -5.31
N SER A 18 -4.21 -12.48 -5.54
CA SER A 18 -4.05 -11.05 -5.25
C SER A 18 -3.71 -10.83 -3.77
N TRP A 19 -4.45 -11.46 -2.86
CA TRP A 19 -4.17 -11.44 -1.43
C TRP A 19 -2.76 -11.94 -1.11
N ALA A 20 -2.33 -13.06 -1.73
CA ALA A 20 -1.04 -13.66 -1.44
C ALA A 20 0.15 -12.76 -1.83
N LEU A 21 -0.01 -11.88 -2.83
CA LEU A 21 1.00 -10.88 -3.18
C LEU A 21 1.12 -9.78 -2.11
N TRP A 22 -0.01 -9.42 -1.49
CA TRP A 22 -0.09 -8.30 -0.55
C TRP A 22 0.12 -8.69 0.91
N GLN A 23 -0.12 -9.94 1.30
CA GLN A 23 0.06 -10.38 2.69
C GLN A 23 1.51 -10.21 3.20
N ASP A 24 2.48 -10.24 2.28
CA ASP A 24 3.89 -10.04 2.58
C ASP A 24 4.28 -8.57 2.32
N VAL A 25 4.19 -7.76 3.37
CA VAL A 25 4.44 -6.30 3.31
C VAL A 25 5.86 -5.98 2.82
N GLU A 26 6.83 -6.85 3.09
CA GLU A 26 8.22 -6.64 2.64
C GLU A 26 8.37 -6.74 1.12
N ARG A 27 7.37 -7.28 0.41
CA ARG A 27 7.33 -7.33 -1.06
C ARG A 27 6.71 -6.10 -1.70
N TRP A 28 6.03 -5.25 -0.94
CA TRP A 28 5.34 -4.08 -1.51
C TRP A 28 6.24 -3.16 -2.34
N PRO A 29 7.54 -2.96 -2.00
CA PRO A 29 8.47 -2.21 -2.87
C PRO A 29 8.59 -2.72 -4.31
N SER A 30 8.28 -4.00 -4.58
CA SER A 30 8.40 -4.56 -5.93
C SER A 30 7.29 -4.10 -6.88
N PHE A 31 6.17 -3.58 -6.35
CA PHE A 31 5.02 -3.14 -7.14
C PHE A 31 4.48 -1.76 -6.74
N LEU A 32 4.89 -1.21 -5.59
CA LEU A 32 4.66 0.18 -5.20
C LEU A 32 5.94 0.98 -5.42
N SER A 33 6.07 1.64 -6.57
CA SER A 33 7.29 2.39 -6.96
C SER A 33 7.73 3.47 -5.96
N HIS A 34 6.81 3.95 -5.14
CA HIS A 34 7.08 4.99 -4.13
C HIS A 34 7.57 4.43 -2.80
N VAL A 35 7.44 3.12 -2.60
CA VAL A 35 7.98 2.44 -1.42
C VAL A 35 9.33 1.85 -1.81
N ARG A 36 10.42 2.34 -1.23
CA ARG A 36 11.77 1.85 -1.52
C ARG A 36 12.14 0.65 -0.67
N HIS A 37 11.75 0.69 0.59
CA HIS A 37 12.09 -0.37 1.53
C HIS A 37 11.00 -0.51 2.58
N VAL A 38 10.70 -1.76 2.91
CA VAL A 38 9.91 -2.12 4.09
C VAL A 38 10.71 -3.17 4.82
N LYS A 39 11.05 -2.89 6.08
CA LYS A 39 11.83 -3.78 6.92
C LYS A 39 11.05 -4.12 8.19
N ARG A 40 10.83 -5.40 8.44
CA ARG A 40 10.20 -5.87 9.67
C ARG A 40 11.04 -5.54 10.91
N ILE A 41 10.40 -4.98 11.93
CA ILE A 41 10.96 -4.80 13.28
C ILE A 41 10.49 -5.96 14.17
N ASP A 42 9.19 -6.26 14.15
CA ASP A 42 8.58 -7.32 14.95
C ASP A 42 7.38 -8.00 14.22
N ALA A 43 6.38 -8.47 14.96
CA ALA A 43 5.26 -9.23 14.40
C ALA A 43 4.41 -8.40 13.42
N ASP A 44 4.12 -7.15 13.76
CA ASP A 44 3.21 -6.27 13.03
C ASP A 44 3.84 -4.90 12.71
N THR A 45 5.03 -4.60 13.24
CA THR A 45 5.69 -3.30 13.06
C THR A 45 6.82 -3.35 12.06
N PHE A 46 6.92 -2.32 11.23
CA PHE A 46 7.86 -2.21 10.12
C PHE A 46 8.42 -0.79 10.01
N VAL A 47 9.70 -0.69 9.60
CA VAL A 47 10.29 0.58 9.12
C VAL A 47 10.03 0.68 7.63
N TRP A 48 9.48 1.82 7.22
CA TRP A 48 9.18 2.14 5.82
C TRP A 48 10.08 3.27 5.36
N GLU A 49 10.59 3.14 4.15
CA GLU A 49 11.25 4.20 3.42
C GLU A 49 10.47 4.45 2.13
N VAL A 50 9.94 5.66 1.98
CA VAL A 50 9.21 6.08 0.79
C VAL A 50 9.95 7.19 0.07
N SER A 51 9.98 7.11 -1.26
CA SER A 51 10.53 8.15 -2.12
C SER A 51 9.40 8.94 -2.73
N LEU A 52 9.40 10.24 -2.48
CA LEU A 52 8.39 11.17 -2.95
C LEU A 52 9.07 12.31 -3.68
N PRO A 53 8.37 12.95 -4.62
CA PRO A 53 8.85 14.19 -5.23
C PRO A 53 9.18 15.23 -4.15
N GLY A 54 10.45 15.57 -4.00
CA GLY A 54 10.92 16.64 -3.12
C GLY A 54 11.48 16.22 -1.75
N ALA A 55 11.13 15.05 -1.22
CA ALA A 55 11.78 14.51 -0.02
C ALA A 55 11.51 13.02 0.18
N ASP A 56 12.56 12.30 0.55
CA ASP A 56 12.42 10.95 1.07
C ASP A 56 11.93 10.97 2.51
N LYS A 57 11.03 10.05 2.85
CA LYS A 57 10.51 9.91 4.21
C LYS A 57 10.77 8.52 4.75
N GLN A 58 11.09 8.49 6.04
CA GLN A 58 11.21 7.27 6.81
C GLN A 58 10.25 7.36 7.99
N PHE A 59 9.49 6.30 8.24
CA PHE A 59 8.56 6.21 9.35
C PHE A 59 8.39 4.76 9.81
N VAL A 60 7.88 4.58 11.02
CA VAL A 60 7.53 3.27 11.57
C VAL A 60 6.03 3.10 11.48
N ALA A 61 5.55 2.00 10.92
CA ALA A 61 4.14 1.69 10.81
C ALA A 61 3.84 0.29 11.34
N GLU A 62 2.66 0.16 11.95
CA GLU A 62 2.11 -1.10 12.44
C GLU A 62 0.95 -1.56 11.55
N LEU A 63 0.85 -2.86 11.30
CA LEU A 63 -0.34 -3.48 10.73
C LEU A 63 -1.43 -3.51 11.80
N THR A 64 -2.53 -2.81 11.56
CA THR A 64 -3.64 -2.76 12.51
C THR A 64 -4.64 -3.88 12.28
N GLU A 65 -4.81 -4.32 11.02
CA GLU A 65 -5.77 -5.37 10.65
C GLU A 65 -5.25 -6.19 9.47
N VAL A 66 -5.39 -7.50 9.56
CA VAL A 66 -5.07 -8.46 8.50
C VAL A 66 -6.20 -9.49 8.44
N ILE A 67 -7.12 -9.32 7.50
CA ILE A 67 -8.27 -10.21 7.28
C ILE A 67 -8.05 -10.92 5.94
N PRO A 68 -7.83 -12.25 5.94
CA PRO A 68 -7.55 -13.02 4.73
C PRO A 68 -8.55 -12.77 3.61
N GLU A 69 -8.04 -12.56 2.39
CA GLU A 69 -8.83 -12.27 1.18
C GLU A 69 -9.75 -11.04 1.23
N GLU A 70 -9.67 -10.22 2.29
CA GLU A 70 -10.56 -9.08 2.48
C GLU A 70 -9.80 -7.76 2.66
N ARG A 71 -8.83 -7.69 3.59
CA ARG A 71 -8.25 -6.41 3.99
C ARG A 71 -6.90 -6.49 4.69
N ILE A 72 -6.01 -5.56 4.38
CA ILE A 72 -4.82 -5.24 5.19
C ILE A 72 -4.86 -3.74 5.51
N ALA A 73 -4.76 -3.37 6.77
CA ALA A 73 -4.71 -1.97 7.21
C ALA A 73 -3.45 -1.71 8.03
N TRP A 74 -2.91 -0.51 7.91
CA TRP A 74 -1.74 -0.07 8.65
C TRP A 74 -1.83 1.40 9.00
N ARG A 75 -1.08 1.79 10.04
CA ARG A 75 -0.91 3.19 10.42
C ARG A 75 0.48 3.44 10.98
N THR A 76 0.96 4.66 10.82
CA THR A 76 2.23 5.10 11.41
C THR A 76 2.13 5.12 12.93
N SER A 77 3.10 4.53 13.61
CA SER A 77 3.31 4.65 15.05
C SER A 77 4.37 5.71 15.39
N GLU A 78 5.38 5.91 14.52
CA GLU A 78 6.42 6.94 14.68
C GLU A 78 6.79 7.61 13.35
N GLY A 79 6.98 8.94 13.37
CA GLY A 79 7.42 9.71 12.19
C GLY A 79 6.30 10.54 11.56
N VAL A 80 6.25 10.56 10.22
CA VAL A 80 5.26 11.35 9.46
C VAL A 80 3.90 10.66 9.41
N HIS A 81 2.81 11.41 9.49
CA HIS A 81 1.47 10.82 9.41
C HIS A 81 1.25 10.12 8.05
N HIS A 82 1.11 8.81 8.10
CA HIS A 82 0.76 7.95 6.98
C HIS A 82 -0.08 6.77 7.49
N ALA A 83 -1.22 6.53 6.86
CA ALA A 83 -2.07 5.38 7.12
C ALA A 83 -2.61 4.86 5.80
N GLY A 84 -2.99 3.59 5.78
CA GLY A 84 -3.63 3.06 4.60
C GLY A 84 -4.37 1.77 4.85
N VAL A 85 -5.18 1.43 3.86
CA VAL A 85 -5.93 0.20 3.80
C VAL A 85 -5.92 -0.29 2.36
N VAL A 86 -5.61 -1.57 2.19
CA VAL A 86 -5.87 -2.29 0.95
C VAL A 86 -7.02 -3.25 1.18
N THR A 87 -7.99 -3.24 0.28
CA THR A 87 -9.14 -4.16 0.30
C THR A 87 -9.18 -4.99 -0.97
N PHE A 88 -9.68 -6.21 -0.82
CA PHE A 88 -9.73 -7.21 -1.87
C PHE A 88 -11.17 -7.63 -2.09
N HIS A 89 -11.60 -7.61 -3.34
CA HIS A 89 -12.97 -7.94 -3.72
C HIS A 89 -12.94 -8.99 -4.80
N ARG A 90 -13.71 -10.07 -4.63
CA ARG A 90 -13.91 -11.06 -5.67
C ARG A 90 -14.86 -10.50 -6.73
N LEU A 91 -14.42 -10.44 -7.98
CA LEU A 91 -15.28 -10.07 -9.12
C LEU A 91 -15.82 -11.31 -9.83
N SER A 92 -14.99 -12.34 -9.99
CA SER A 92 -15.37 -13.65 -10.50
C SER A 92 -14.46 -14.75 -9.92
N ALA A 93 -14.57 -15.98 -10.43
CA ALA A 93 -13.66 -17.06 -10.04
C ALA A 93 -12.19 -16.81 -10.47
N THR A 94 -11.97 -15.96 -11.49
CA THR A 94 -10.65 -15.70 -12.09
C THR A 94 -10.30 -14.21 -12.10
N GLU A 95 -11.05 -13.38 -11.39
CA GLU A 95 -10.87 -11.93 -11.40
C GLU A 95 -11.16 -11.34 -10.03
N SER A 96 -10.34 -10.38 -9.63
CA SER A 96 -10.46 -9.67 -8.36
C SER A 96 -10.16 -8.19 -8.53
N ARG A 97 -10.69 -7.38 -7.62
CA ARG A 97 -10.38 -5.95 -7.52
C ARG A 97 -9.58 -5.71 -6.25
N VAL A 98 -8.48 -5.00 -6.39
CA VAL A 98 -7.70 -4.48 -5.28
C VAL A 98 -7.94 -2.99 -5.20
N THR A 99 -8.33 -2.50 -4.02
CA THR A 99 -8.52 -1.06 -3.78
C THR A 99 -7.58 -0.61 -2.69
N LEU A 100 -6.69 0.30 -3.03
CA LEU A 100 -5.72 0.92 -2.13
C LEU A 100 -6.21 2.31 -1.75
N GLN A 101 -6.34 2.57 -0.46
CA GLN A 101 -6.61 3.88 0.09
C GLN A 101 -5.48 4.28 1.03
N ILE A 102 -4.92 5.47 0.84
CA ILE A 102 -3.85 6.03 1.66
C ILE A 102 -4.30 7.39 2.20
N GLU A 103 -4.01 7.66 3.46
CA GLU A 103 -4.12 8.97 4.08
C GLU A 103 -2.73 9.44 4.54
N TYR A 104 -2.37 10.68 4.23
CA TYR A 104 -1.06 11.25 4.56
C TYR A 104 -1.14 12.75 4.86
N ASP A 105 -0.11 13.28 5.53
CA ASP A 105 0.04 14.74 5.70
C ASP A 105 0.80 15.35 4.52
N PRO A 106 0.17 16.19 3.67
CA PRO A 106 0.83 16.86 2.54
C PRO A 106 1.94 17.84 2.96
N LYS A 107 1.97 18.31 4.22
CA LYS A 107 3.15 19.07 4.71
C LYS A 107 4.36 18.16 4.94
N GLY A 108 4.09 16.89 5.25
CA GLY A 108 5.09 15.82 5.28
C GLY A 108 5.43 15.28 3.89
N PHE A 109 4.47 15.28 2.97
CA PHE A 109 4.59 14.72 1.62
C PHE A 109 4.34 15.85 0.61
N VAL A 110 5.40 16.51 0.12
CA VAL A 110 5.30 17.68 -0.79
C VAL A 110 4.25 17.43 -1.90
N GLU A 111 3.42 18.46 -2.18
CA GLU A 111 2.14 18.49 -2.94
C GLU A 111 2.07 17.88 -4.36
N HIS A 112 3.05 17.10 -4.83
CA HIS A 112 3.12 16.62 -6.23
C HIS A 112 2.71 15.16 -6.44
N LEU A 113 1.73 14.68 -5.68
CA LEU A 113 1.39 13.26 -5.66
C LEU A 113 0.31 12.83 -6.67
N GLY A 114 -0.15 13.71 -7.56
CA GLY A 114 -1.18 13.39 -8.57
C GLY A 114 -0.81 12.32 -9.61
N ALA A 115 0.34 11.64 -9.47
CA ALA A 115 0.84 10.58 -10.35
C ALA A 115 1.28 9.31 -9.56
N LEU A 116 0.77 9.13 -8.33
CA LEU A 116 1.43 8.31 -7.31
C LEU A 116 1.20 6.80 -7.30
N THR A 117 0.61 6.16 -8.31
CA THR A 117 0.85 4.73 -8.39
C THR A 117 1.07 4.21 -9.80
N ASN A 118 1.93 3.21 -9.85
CA ASN A 118 2.12 2.34 -10.99
C ASN A 118 1.49 0.97 -10.74
N LEU A 119 0.47 0.90 -9.86
CA LEU A 119 -0.23 -0.34 -9.52
C LEU A 119 -0.76 -1.01 -10.79
N ASP A 120 -1.30 -0.22 -11.71
CA ASP A 120 -1.86 -0.70 -12.97
C ASP A 120 -0.82 -1.41 -13.84
N SER A 121 0.40 -0.86 -14.02
CA SER A 121 1.35 -1.44 -14.98
C SER A 121 2.01 -2.74 -14.49
N VAL A 122 2.14 -2.92 -13.18
CA VAL A 122 2.77 -4.14 -12.61
C VAL A 122 1.73 -5.24 -12.40
N LEU A 123 0.53 -4.90 -11.93
CA LEU A 123 -0.53 -5.87 -11.66
C LEU A 123 -1.29 -6.29 -12.93
N ALA A 124 -1.27 -5.51 -14.01
CA ALA A 124 -1.82 -5.93 -15.29
C ALA A 124 -1.08 -7.11 -15.95
N ASN A 125 0.13 -7.44 -15.50
CA ASN A 125 0.92 -8.57 -16.01
C ASN A 125 0.71 -9.88 -15.24
N TYR A 126 -0.17 -9.88 -14.22
CA TYR A 126 -0.56 -11.05 -13.44
C TYR A 126 -2.02 -11.43 -13.71
#